data_AF-A0A1X7SWM1-F1
#
_entry.id   AF-A0A1X7SWM1-F1
#
_cell.length_a   1.000
_cell.length_b   1.000
_cell.length_c   1.000
_cell.angle_alpha   90.00
_cell.angle_beta   90.00
_cell.angle_gamma   90.00
#
_symmetry.space_group_name_H-M   'P 1'
#
loop_
_entity.id
_entity.type
_entity.pdbx_description
1 polymer ?
#
loop_
_entity_poly.entity_id
_entity_poly.type
_entity_poly.pdbx_seq_one_letter_code
_entity_poly.pdbx_strand_id
1 'polypeptide(L)'
;MKFLLQVVSAIRTNNVRKIPQHDPTLLEHMKKVLRGLLSGSLNESQAINLSFSELLEASGKGGYWNTTKSLTDLSLTNSGSTPSGSGPAPVVDDGKDDKWIVSLSLEQQMNTDIRRTVFSVIMSSEDYVDAFEKLVKLRLKSIQEREIVFVIVHCSLQENPFNPFYGYLSQKLIKYKRDHQVTFQYCLWDHLKTLSSLTSTQRLNLQCLLSHLIRDRSLSLSVLRVVEYAGMSKVEVEFHKSLLVMIFSGLSDQQLTNFVCSMGENRKDFVKNLYHFVRKQSQEKNTKTSRNIFKRLEELLIETIEY
;
A
#
# COMPACT_ATOMS: atom_id res chain seq x y z
N MET A 1 -19.94 -54.51 37.01
CA MET A 1 -18.48 -54.74 36.80
C MET A 1 -17.95 -54.35 35.41
N LYS A 2 -18.68 -54.58 34.30
CA LYS A 2 -18.20 -54.23 32.93
C LYS A 2 -17.86 -52.74 32.75
N PHE A 3 -18.62 -51.85 33.40
CA PHE A 3 -18.41 -50.40 33.37
C PHE A 3 -17.05 -49.97 33.96
N LEU A 4 -16.68 -50.49 35.13
CA LEU A 4 -15.43 -50.11 35.80
C LEU A 4 -14.21 -50.55 34.99
N LEU A 5 -14.25 -51.74 34.40
CA LEU A 5 -13.20 -52.24 33.51
C LEU A 5 -13.05 -51.39 32.25
N GLN A 6 -14.17 -50.86 31.73
CA GLN A 6 -14.16 -49.99 30.56
C GLN A 6 -13.54 -48.62 30.87
N VAL A 7 -13.80 -48.06 32.06
CA VAL A 7 -13.18 -46.82 32.54
C VAL A 7 -11.68 -47.02 32.79
N VAL A 8 -11.28 -48.10 33.47
CA VAL A 8 -9.85 -48.40 33.72
C VAL A 8 -9.10 -48.65 32.42
N SER A 9 -9.69 -49.35 31.45
CA SER A 9 -9.10 -49.53 30.11
C SER A 9 -9.00 -48.21 29.35
N ALA A 10 -9.98 -47.30 29.48
CA ALA A 10 -9.95 -45.98 28.85
C ALA A 10 -8.85 -45.07 29.44
N ILE A 11 -8.64 -45.13 30.76
CA ILE A 11 -7.54 -44.44 31.44
C ILE A 11 -6.19 -45.02 30.98
N ARG A 12 -6.06 -46.36 30.93
CA ARG A 12 -4.84 -47.03 30.48
C ARG A 12 -4.47 -46.71 29.03
N THR A 13 -5.46 -46.49 28.17
CA THR A 13 -5.26 -46.14 26.75
C THR A 13 -5.33 -44.63 26.48
N ASN A 14 -5.34 -43.80 27.53
CA ASN A 14 -5.40 -42.34 27.48
C ASN A 14 -6.51 -41.79 26.55
N ASN A 15 -7.64 -42.51 26.47
CA ASN A 15 -8.76 -42.15 25.62
C ASN A 15 -9.84 -41.46 26.46
N VAL A 16 -9.59 -40.19 26.78
CA VAL A 16 -10.40 -39.33 27.66
C VAL A 16 -11.86 -39.19 27.22
N ARG A 17 -12.17 -39.47 25.94
CA ARG A 17 -13.54 -39.43 25.39
C ARG A 17 -14.45 -40.58 25.87
N LYS A 18 -13.86 -41.66 26.39
CA LYS A 18 -14.61 -42.84 26.88
C LYS A 18 -14.89 -42.78 28.39
N ILE A 19 -14.49 -41.70 29.07
CA ILE A 19 -14.73 -41.48 30.49
C ILE A 19 -16.07 -40.73 30.62
N PRO A 20 -17.09 -41.32 31.26
CA PRO A 20 -18.37 -40.63 31.48
C PRO A 20 -18.17 -39.39 32.34
N GLN A 21 -18.84 -38.28 32.00
CA GLN A 21 -18.75 -36.96 32.68
C GLN A 21 -17.39 -36.25 32.58
N HIS A 22 -16.51 -36.66 31.67
CA HIS A 22 -15.29 -35.91 31.40
C HIS A 22 -15.57 -34.81 30.36
N ASP A 23 -15.65 -33.56 30.80
CA ASP A 23 -15.81 -32.40 29.91
C ASP A 23 -14.43 -31.95 29.36
N PRO A 24 -14.10 -32.24 28.09
CA PRO A 24 -12.79 -31.89 27.53
C PRO A 24 -12.64 -30.37 27.28
N THR A 25 -13.75 -29.64 27.30
CA THR A 25 -13.85 -28.22 26.91
C THR A 25 -13.02 -27.31 27.82
N LEU A 26 -13.02 -27.56 29.13
CA LEU A 26 -12.26 -26.76 30.09
C LEU A 26 -10.75 -26.89 29.88
N LEU A 27 -10.27 -28.12 29.68
CA LEU A 27 -8.86 -28.40 29.44
C LEU A 27 -8.39 -27.85 28.08
N GLU A 28 -9.23 -27.97 27.05
CA GLU A 28 -8.96 -27.39 25.73
C GLU A 28 -8.90 -25.86 25.78
N HIS A 29 -9.81 -25.23 26.54
CA HIS A 29 -9.79 -23.78 26.78
C HIS A 29 -8.52 -23.35 27.51
N MET A 30 -8.17 -23.99 28.63
CA MET A 30 -6.94 -23.66 29.37
C MET A 30 -5.68 -23.88 28.53
N LYS A 31 -5.61 -24.96 27.73
CA LYS A 31 -4.51 -25.19 26.79
C LYS A 31 -4.46 -24.14 25.67
N LYS A 32 -5.60 -23.56 25.28
CA LYS A 32 -5.66 -22.48 24.29
C LYS A 32 -5.14 -21.17 24.88
N VAL A 33 -5.52 -20.85 26.12
CA VAL A 33 -5.03 -19.68 26.86
C VAL A 33 -3.52 -19.78 27.10
N LEU A 34 -3.03 -20.92 27.60
CA LEU A 34 -1.60 -21.13 27.85
C LEU A 34 -0.78 -21.12 26.56
N ARG A 35 -1.29 -21.68 25.46
CA ARG A 35 -0.62 -21.57 24.16
C ARG A 35 -0.55 -20.14 23.67
N GLY A 36 -1.60 -19.34 23.88
CA GLY A 36 -1.57 -17.90 23.57
C GLY A 36 -0.53 -17.13 24.38
N LEU A 37 -0.41 -17.43 25.69
CA LEU A 37 0.60 -16.82 26.58
C LEU A 37 2.03 -17.17 26.15
N LEU A 38 2.28 -18.46 25.88
CA LEU A 38 3.60 -18.96 25.51
C LEU A 38 4.02 -18.56 24.10
N SER A 39 3.08 -18.39 23.17
CA SER A 39 3.37 -17.97 21.80
C SER A 39 3.50 -16.45 21.64
N GLY A 40 3.37 -15.67 22.73
CA GLY A 40 3.30 -14.21 22.65
C GLY A 40 2.11 -13.70 21.84
N SER A 41 1.12 -14.56 21.57
CA SER A 41 -0.05 -14.32 20.74
C SER A 41 -1.33 -14.17 21.58
N LEU A 42 -1.21 -13.83 22.86
CA LEU A 42 -2.27 -13.05 23.46
C LEU A 42 -2.04 -11.62 23.00
N ASN A 43 -2.85 -11.23 22.03
CA ASN A 43 -3.01 -9.84 21.68
C ASN A 43 -3.19 -9.05 22.99
N GLU A 44 -2.46 -7.96 23.12
CA GLU A 44 -2.62 -6.89 24.10
C GLU A 44 -4.01 -6.21 24.03
N SER A 45 -5.01 -6.92 23.50
CA SER A 45 -6.42 -6.55 23.37
C SER A 45 -7.27 -7.09 24.52
N GLN A 46 -6.68 -7.82 25.47
CA GLN A 46 -7.29 -8.14 26.78
C GLN A 46 -6.61 -7.41 27.94
N ALA A 47 -5.56 -6.63 27.68
CA ALA A 47 -5.19 -5.58 28.62
C ALA A 47 -6.29 -4.52 28.52
N ILE A 48 -7.00 -4.29 29.61
CA ILE A 48 -7.87 -3.14 29.72
C ILE A 48 -6.93 -1.94 29.70
N ASN A 49 -6.89 -1.20 28.60
CA ASN A 49 -6.10 0.02 28.48
C ASN A 49 -6.70 1.07 29.42
N LEU A 50 -6.37 0.99 30.72
CA LEU A 50 -6.70 2.02 31.70
C LEU A 50 -5.63 3.09 31.66
N SER A 51 -6.05 4.33 31.40
CA SER A 51 -5.18 5.49 31.61
C SER A 51 -4.97 5.74 33.11
N PHE A 52 -3.79 6.24 33.50
CA PHE A 52 -3.51 6.58 34.90
C PHE A 52 -4.47 7.65 35.45
N SER A 53 -4.95 8.54 34.58
CA SER A 53 -6.02 9.51 34.87
C SER A 53 -7.35 8.84 35.22
N GLU A 54 -7.75 7.76 34.55
CA GLU A 54 -8.98 7.02 34.87
C GLU A 54 -8.88 6.25 36.20
N LEU A 55 -7.68 5.77 36.56
CA LEU A 55 -7.44 5.18 37.89
C LEU A 55 -7.59 6.20 39.01
N LEU A 56 -7.24 7.47 38.76
CA LEU A 56 -7.35 8.54 39.75
C LEU A 56 -8.82 8.98 39.96
N GLU A 57 -9.62 8.99 38.90
CA GLU A 57 -11.06 9.34 38.96
C GLU A 57 -11.96 8.21 39.50
N ALA A 58 -11.41 6.98 39.55
CA ALA A 58 -12.10 5.78 40.03
C ALA A 58 -12.63 5.87 41.47
N SER A 59 -12.02 6.74 42.30
CA SER A 59 -12.49 6.96 43.68
C SER A 59 -13.86 7.65 43.74
N GLY A 60 -14.31 8.30 42.66
CA GLY A 60 -15.54 9.10 42.65
C GLY A 60 -16.66 8.57 41.75
N LYS A 61 -16.33 7.87 40.66
CA LYS A 61 -17.31 7.31 39.72
C LYS A 61 -17.07 5.83 39.54
N GLY A 62 -18.06 5.03 39.96
CA GLY A 62 -18.05 3.58 39.80
C GLY A 62 -17.97 3.18 38.33
N GLY A 63 -16.76 2.84 37.88
CA GLY A 63 -16.54 2.22 36.57
C GLY A 63 -17.00 0.77 36.56
N TYR A 64 -17.37 0.27 35.38
CA TYR A 64 -17.84 -1.10 35.11
C TYR A 64 -16.82 -2.21 35.46
N TRP A 65 -15.57 -1.84 35.76
CA TRP A 65 -14.51 -2.71 36.23
C TRP A 65 -14.47 -2.85 37.76
N ASN A 66 -15.15 -1.95 38.49
CA ASN A 66 -15.35 -2.01 39.94
C ASN A 66 -16.65 -2.73 40.28
N THR A 67 -16.83 -3.97 39.82
CA THR A 67 -17.91 -4.79 40.34
C THR A 67 -17.63 -6.29 40.29
N THR A 68 -17.39 -6.85 41.47
CA THR A 68 -17.63 -8.26 41.81
C THR A 68 -19.12 -8.67 41.69
N LYS A 69 -19.99 -7.84 41.09
CA LYS A 69 -21.43 -8.10 40.89
C LYS A 69 -21.89 -8.23 39.42
N SER A 70 -21.01 -8.14 38.42
CA SER A 70 -21.43 -8.23 37.01
C SER A 70 -21.40 -9.63 36.40
N LEU A 71 -20.93 -10.65 37.13
CA LEU A 71 -20.75 -12.01 36.60
C LEU A 71 -22.04 -12.85 36.53
N THR A 72 -23.18 -12.32 36.98
CA THR A 72 -24.45 -13.06 37.02
C THR A 72 -25.45 -12.72 35.92
N ASP A 73 -25.20 -11.74 35.03
CA ASP A 73 -26.22 -11.24 34.10
C ASP A 73 -25.86 -11.33 32.60
N LEU A 74 -25.07 -12.34 32.20
CA LEU A 74 -24.68 -12.54 30.80
C LEU A 74 -25.15 -13.87 30.21
N SER A 75 -26.27 -14.37 30.70
CA SER A 75 -27.04 -15.40 30.01
C SER A 75 -28.29 -14.78 29.41
N LEU A 76 -28.35 -14.82 28.06
CA LEU A 76 -29.50 -14.55 27.18
C LEU A 76 -29.64 -13.09 26.71
N THR A 77 -29.10 -12.77 25.54
CA THR A 77 -29.88 -12.33 24.37
C THR A 77 -28.97 -12.09 23.17
N ASN A 78 -29.29 -12.77 22.08
CA ASN A 78 -28.70 -12.62 20.76
C ASN A 78 -29.56 -11.62 19.97
N SER A 79 -29.05 -10.41 19.70
CA SER A 79 -29.65 -9.47 18.75
C SER A 79 -28.54 -8.56 18.18
N GLY A 80 -28.40 -8.58 16.86
CA GLY A 80 -27.27 -7.99 16.14
C GLY A 80 -27.26 -6.47 16.03
N SER A 81 -26.05 -5.93 15.86
CA SER A 81 -25.75 -4.79 14.97
C SER A 81 -24.23 -4.54 14.91
N THR A 82 -23.70 -4.64 13.69
CA THR A 82 -22.49 -4.01 13.10
C THR A 82 -21.10 -4.18 13.76
N PRO A 83 -20.09 -4.72 13.03
CA PRO A 83 -18.70 -4.75 13.46
C PRO A 83 -17.98 -3.46 13.04
N SER A 84 -17.74 -2.55 13.97
CA SER A 84 -16.82 -1.43 13.76
C SER A 84 -15.39 -1.93 13.97
N GLY A 85 -14.65 -2.00 12.87
CA GLY A 85 -13.29 -2.52 12.80
C GLY A 85 -12.28 -1.64 13.54
N SER A 86 -11.46 -2.30 14.35
CA SER A 86 -10.24 -1.78 14.96
C SER A 86 -9.26 -1.23 13.91
N GLY A 87 -9.10 0.09 13.85
CA GLY A 87 -7.98 0.77 13.21
C GLY A 87 -6.75 0.83 14.12
N PRO A 88 -5.53 1.05 13.59
CA PRO A 88 -4.32 1.14 14.39
C PRO A 88 -4.32 2.45 15.19
N ALA A 89 -3.92 2.37 16.46
CA ALA A 89 -3.74 3.54 17.33
C ALA A 89 -2.72 4.52 16.71
N PRO A 90 -2.99 5.84 16.75
CA PRO A 90 -2.07 6.81 16.19
C PRO A 90 -0.92 6.99 17.18
N VAL A 91 0.30 6.80 16.70
CA VAL A 91 1.50 7.29 17.40
C VAL A 91 1.54 8.78 17.09
N VAL A 92 1.15 9.62 18.04
CA VAL A 92 1.17 11.09 17.90
C VAL A 92 2.03 11.69 19.00
N ASP A 93 3.03 12.44 18.55
CA ASP A 93 3.91 13.30 19.30
C ASP A 93 3.43 14.75 19.11
N ASP A 94 3.14 15.42 20.23
CA ASP A 94 2.99 16.86 20.52
C ASP A 94 2.26 17.84 19.54
N GLY A 95 0.94 17.98 19.68
CA GLY A 95 0.35 19.12 20.40
C GLY A 95 -0.06 20.41 19.65
N LYS A 96 0.52 20.78 18.50
CA LYS A 96 0.07 21.99 17.74
C LYS A 96 0.10 21.86 16.22
N ASP A 97 1.05 21.09 15.68
CA ASP A 97 1.15 20.86 14.25
C ASP A 97 0.04 19.90 13.74
N ASP A 98 -0.61 19.17 14.63
CA ASP A 98 -1.67 18.23 14.26
C ASP A 98 -2.92 18.89 13.67
N LYS A 99 -3.29 20.09 14.12
CA LYS A 99 -4.57 20.71 13.72
C LYS A 99 -4.58 21.13 12.25
N TRP A 100 -3.49 21.70 11.75
CA TRP A 100 -3.39 22.09 10.35
C TRP A 100 -3.28 20.86 9.43
N ILE A 101 -2.56 19.81 9.86
CA ILE A 101 -2.46 18.53 9.14
C ILE A 101 -3.84 17.87 9.03
N VAL A 102 -4.63 17.87 10.11
CA VAL A 102 -6.00 17.35 10.10
C VAL A 102 -6.88 18.15 9.14
N SER A 103 -6.83 19.49 9.17
CA SER A 103 -7.56 20.33 8.21
C SER A 103 -7.15 20.06 6.76
N LEU A 104 -5.85 19.95 6.49
CA LEU A 104 -5.32 19.68 5.16
C LEU A 104 -5.72 18.27 4.67
N SER A 105 -5.80 17.29 5.56
CA SER A 105 -6.26 15.94 5.22
C SER A 105 -7.71 15.93 4.74
N LEU A 106 -8.56 16.79 5.31
CA LEU A 106 -9.94 16.95 4.87
C LEU A 106 -10.03 17.64 3.51
N GLU A 107 -9.21 18.67 3.29
CA GLU A 107 -9.10 19.36 1.99
C GLU A 107 -8.64 18.40 0.87
N GLN A 108 -7.69 17.51 1.19
CA GLN A 108 -7.17 16.49 0.28
C GLN A 108 -8.08 15.25 0.14
N GLN A 109 -9.30 15.29 0.67
CA GLN A 109 -10.29 14.21 0.60
C GLN A 109 -9.83 12.88 1.20
N MET A 110 -9.06 12.94 2.30
CA MET A 110 -8.66 11.77 3.09
C MET A 110 -9.83 11.30 3.97
N ASN A 111 -10.82 10.65 3.33
CA ASN A 111 -12.09 10.32 3.96
C ASN A 111 -12.00 9.19 5.00
N THR A 112 -11.00 8.31 4.91
CA THR A 112 -10.83 7.17 5.82
C THR A 112 -9.78 7.46 6.90
N ASP A 113 -9.93 6.86 8.08
CA ASP A 113 -8.96 7.01 9.18
C ASP A 113 -7.56 6.59 8.73
N ILE A 114 -7.46 5.51 7.97
CA ILE A 114 -6.19 4.99 7.46
C ILE A 114 -5.52 6.00 6.53
N ARG A 115 -6.29 6.61 5.61
CA ARG A 115 -5.76 7.66 4.71
C ARG A 115 -5.29 8.87 5.51
N ARG A 116 -6.04 9.29 6.53
CA ARG A 116 -5.63 10.39 7.41
C ARG A 116 -4.36 10.07 8.19
N THR A 117 -4.24 8.86 8.74
CA THR A 117 -3.04 8.43 9.47
C THR A 117 -1.82 8.39 8.55
N VAL A 118 -1.95 7.79 7.37
CA VAL A 118 -0.87 7.76 6.37
C VAL A 118 -0.48 9.17 5.93
N PHE A 119 -1.46 10.03 5.65
CA PHE A 119 -1.24 11.42 5.27
C PHE A 119 -0.51 12.18 6.37
N SER A 120 -0.95 12.04 7.62
CA SER A 120 -0.31 12.67 8.77
C SER A 120 1.13 12.21 8.93
N VAL A 121 1.40 10.91 8.79
CA VAL A 121 2.77 10.37 8.81
C VAL A 121 3.61 10.98 7.70
N ILE A 122 3.10 11.08 6.47
CA ILE A 122 3.84 11.65 5.35
C ILE A 122 4.16 13.14 5.60
N MET A 123 3.20 13.92 6.08
CA MET A 123 3.36 15.37 6.28
C MET A 123 4.20 15.73 7.51
N SER A 124 4.22 14.86 8.53
CA SER A 124 5.03 15.04 9.75
C SER A 124 6.44 14.46 9.65
N SER A 125 6.77 13.80 8.54
CA SER A 125 8.11 13.20 8.36
C SER A 125 9.10 14.23 7.85
N GLU A 126 10.33 14.17 8.36
CA GLU A 126 11.41 15.09 7.96
C GLU A 126 11.99 14.71 6.60
N ASP A 127 12.17 13.41 6.35
CA ASP A 127 12.77 12.88 5.11
C ASP A 127 12.11 11.55 4.68
N TYR A 128 12.35 11.13 3.44
CA TYR A 128 11.74 9.92 2.86
C TYR A 128 12.12 8.64 3.63
N VAL A 129 13.29 8.62 4.28
CA VAL A 129 13.72 7.49 5.10
C VAL A 129 12.89 7.39 6.37
N ASP A 130 12.68 8.50 7.06
CA ASP A 130 11.86 8.59 8.26
C ASP A 130 10.39 8.26 7.94
N ALA A 131 9.86 8.84 6.86
CA ALA A 131 8.52 8.53 6.37
C ALA A 131 8.34 7.03 6.10
N PHE A 132 9.31 6.41 5.42
CA PHE A 132 9.28 4.97 5.16
C PHE A 132 9.25 4.16 6.45
N GLU A 133 10.09 4.46 7.42
CA GLU A 133 10.12 3.74 8.69
C GLU A 133 8.82 3.87 9.48
N LYS A 134 8.29 5.09 9.57
CA LYS A 134 7.00 5.36 10.23
C LYS A 134 5.86 4.62 9.53
N LEU A 135 5.81 4.62 8.20
CA LEU A 135 4.79 3.90 7.43
C LEU A 135 4.86 2.38 7.63
N VAL A 136 6.06 1.79 7.67
CA VAL A 136 6.23 0.35 7.92
C VAL A 136 5.86 -0.01 9.37
N LYS A 137 6.12 0.88 10.33
CA LYS A 137 5.77 0.71 11.75
C LYS A 137 4.25 0.70 11.99
N LEU A 138 3.42 1.26 11.09
CA LEU A 138 1.96 1.21 11.20
C LEU A 138 1.37 -0.21 11.16
N ARG A 139 2.12 -1.20 10.64
CA ARG A 139 1.72 -2.63 10.56
C ARG A 139 0.29 -2.84 10.05
N LEU A 140 -0.06 -2.12 8.99
CA LEU A 140 -1.37 -2.22 8.35
C LEU A 140 -1.60 -3.62 7.76
N LYS A 141 -2.86 -4.04 7.67
CA LYS A 141 -3.24 -5.28 6.95
C LYS A 141 -3.02 -5.10 5.44
N SER A 142 -2.77 -6.18 4.70
CA SER A 142 -2.41 -6.13 3.27
C SER A 142 -3.36 -5.30 2.39
N ILE A 143 -4.67 -5.29 2.67
CA ILE A 143 -5.65 -4.47 1.92
C ILE A 143 -5.47 -2.98 2.25
N GLN A 144 -5.29 -2.67 3.53
CA GLN A 144 -5.10 -1.30 4.03
C GLN A 144 -3.74 -0.73 3.62
N GLU A 145 -2.73 -1.58 3.51
CA GLU A 145 -1.38 -1.22 3.06
C GLU A 145 -1.37 -0.64 1.64
N ARG A 146 -2.38 -0.94 0.81
CA ARG A 146 -2.55 -0.31 -0.52
C ARG A 146 -2.89 1.18 -0.43
N GLU A 147 -3.58 1.60 0.63
CA GLU A 147 -3.90 3.01 0.86
C GLU A 147 -2.63 3.86 1.01
N ILE A 148 -1.53 3.28 1.50
CA ILE A 148 -0.23 3.98 1.55
C ILE A 148 0.16 4.47 0.16
N VAL A 149 0.10 3.57 -0.83
CA VAL A 149 0.46 3.87 -2.21
C VAL A 149 -0.50 4.91 -2.80
N PHE A 150 -1.80 4.76 -2.58
CA PHE A 150 -2.79 5.70 -3.11
C PHE A 150 -2.62 7.11 -2.54
N VAL A 151 -2.35 7.25 -1.23
CA VAL A 151 -2.11 8.55 -0.61
C VAL A 151 -0.83 9.19 -1.14
N ILE A 152 0.26 8.43 -1.29
CA ILE A 152 1.52 8.94 -1.83
C ILE A 152 1.34 9.47 -3.25
N VAL A 153 0.70 8.69 -4.13
CA VAL A 153 0.46 9.12 -5.52
C VAL A 153 -0.47 10.33 -5.54
N HIS A 154 -1.57 10.30 -4.78
CA HIS A 154 -2.49 11.45 -4.68
C HIS A 154 -1.77 12.73 -4.27
N CYS A 155 -1.00 12.69 -3.17
CA CYS A 155 -0.26 13.85 -2.70
C CYS A 155 0.73 14.34 -3.75
N SER A 156 1.51 13.42 -4.36
CA SER A 156 2.49 13.77 -5.39
C SER A 156 1.88 14.51 -6.59
N LEU A 157 0.63 14.22 -6.95
CA LEU A 157 -0.07 14.88 -8.05
C LEU A 157 -0.55 16.28 -7.69
N GLN A 158 -0.87 16.53 -6.42
CA GLN A 158 -1.39 17.82 -5.96
C GLN A 158 -0.31 18.85 -5.63
N GLU A 159 0.94 18.41 -5.44
CA GLU A 159 2.07 19.32 -5.20
C GLU A 159 2.29 20.32 -6.34
N ASN A 160 2.83 21.49 -6.04
CA ASN A 160 3.23 22.44 -7.08
C ASN A 160 4.38 23.33 -6.60
N PRO A 161 5.64 23.12 -7.06
CA PRO A 161 6.09 22.14 -8.06
C PRO A 161 6.23 20.71 -7.51
N PHE A 162 6.50 19.74 -8.40
CA PHE A 162 6.76 18.34 -8.01
C PHE A 162 7.87 18.24 -6.95
N ASN A 163 7.57 17.58 -5.83
CA ASN A 163 8.53 17.33 -4.77
C ASN A 163 9.24 15.96 -4.97
N PRO A 164 10.58 15.92 -5.14
CA PRO A 164 11.35 14.68 -5.29
C PRO A 164 11.20 13.68 -4.13
N PHE A 165 10.84 14.14 -2.94
CA PHE A 165 10.56 13.30 -1.76
C PHE A 165 9.66 12.11 -2.10
N TYR A 166 8.56 12.34 -2.85
CA TYR A 166 7.61 11.28 -3.21
C TYR A 166 8.21 10.24 -4.17
N GLY A 167 9.17 10.65 -5.01
CA GLY A 167 9.91 9.75 -5.88
C GLY A 167 10.75 8.75 -5.08
N TYR A 168 11.59 9.25 -4.17
CA TYR A 168 12.46 8.43 -3.33
C TYR A 168 11.67 7.56 -2.35
N LEU A 169 10.59 8.08 -1.76
CA LEU A 169 9.70 7.31 -0.89
C LEU A 169 9.05 6.15 -1.65
N SER A 170 8.50 6.44 -2.85
CA SER A 170 7.89 5.42 -3.71
C SER A 170 8.90 4.35 -4.13
N GLN A 171 10.10 4.76 -4.54
CA GLN A 171 11.21 3.85 -4.86
C GLN A 171 11.50 2.90 -3.69
N LYS A 172 11.63 3.43 -2.46
CA LYS A 172 11.95 2.64 -1.28
C LYS A 172 10.84 1.64 -0.93
N LEU A 173 9.57 2.04 -1.03
CA LEU A 173 8.42 1.15 -0.82
C LEU A 173 8.36 0.03 -1.86
N ILE A 174 8.59 0.35 -3.14
CA ILE A 174 8.58 -0.63 -4.23
C ILE A 174 9.68 -1.69 -4.01
N LYS A 175 10.87 -1.27 -3.58
CA LYS A 175 11.98 -2.19 -3.28
C LYS A 175 11.75 -3.03 -2.02
N TYR A 176 10.93 -2.55 -1.08
CA TYR A 176 10.66 -3.23 0.18
C TYR A 176 9.72 -4.44 0.02
N LYS A 177 8.61 -4.31 -0.72
CA LYS A 177 7.66 -5.41 -0.97
C LYS A 177 7.11 -5.39 -2.39
N ARG A 178 7.02 -6.58 -3.00
CA ARG A 178 6.44 -6.77 -4.34
C ARG A 178 4.97 -6.32 -4.42
N ASP A 179 4.21 -6.44 -3.34
CA ASP A 179 2.82 -6.00 -3.29
C ASP A 179 2.68 -4.49 -3.49
N HIS A 180 3.64 -3.69 -2.98
CA HIS A 180 3.69 -2.26 -3.26
C HIS A 180 3.97 -2.01 -4.73
N GLN A 181 4.93 -2.72 -5.34
CA GLN A 181 5.23 -2.59 -6.77
C GLN A 181 3.98 -2.80 -7.63
N VAL A 182 3.22 -3.86 -7.35
CA VAL A 182 1.98 -4.19 -8.06
C VAL A 182 0.91 -3.11 -7.83
N THR A 183 0.76 -2.63 -6.59
CA THR A 183 -0.22 -1.58 -6.26
C THR A 183 0.12 -0.25 -6.96
N PHE A 184 1.40 0.14 -6.98
CA PHE A 184 1.87 1.32 -7.72
C PHE A 184 1.58 1.18 -9.21
N GLN A 185 1.81 0.01 -9.79
CA GLN A 185 1.51 -0.24 -11.20
C GLN A 185 0.03 -0.04 -11.52
N TYR A 186 -0.88 -0.60 -10.73
CA TYR A 186 -2.32 -0.42 -10.94
C TYR A 186 -2.76 1.02 -10.72
N CYS A 187 -2.28 1.67 -9.65
CA CYS A 187 -2.60 3.07 -9.36
C CYS A 187 -2.17 3.99 -10.51
N LEU A 188 -0.94 3.83 -11.01
CA LEU A 188 -0.43 4.61 -12.14
C LEU A 188 -1.19 4.31 -13.42
N TRP A 189 -1.62 3.06 -13.65
CA TRP A 189 -2.46 2.72 -14.80
C TRP A 189 -3.80 3.45 -14.78
N ASP A 190 -4.43 3.59 -13.62
CA ASP A 190 -5.70 4.29 -13.52
C ASP A 190 -5.55 5.79 -13.81
N HIS A 191 -4.46 6.41 -13.36
CA HIS A 191 -4.12 7.79 -13.73
C HIS A 191 -3.76 7.95 -15.20
N LEU A 192 -3.05 6.97 -15.80
CA LEU A 192 -2.71 6.98 -17.23
C LEU A 192 -3.96 6.86 -18.13
N LYS A 193 -4.98 6.11 -17.70
CA LYS A 193 -6.27 6.02 -18.43
C LYS A 193 -7.11 7.29 -18.32
N THR A 194 -6.88 8.10 -17.30
CA THR A 194 -7.68 9.29 -16.99
C THR A 194 -6.90 10.60 -17.20
N LEU A 195 -5.82 10.58 -18.01
CA LEU A 195 -4.94 11.73 -18.27
C LEU A 195 -5.67 12.99 -18.76
N SER A 196 -6.72 12.81 -19.54
CA SER A 196 -7.55 13.91 -20.06
C SER A 196 -8.31 14.67 -18.97
N SER A 197 -8.60 14.01 -17.84
CA SER A 197 -9.27 14.61 -16.68
C SER A 197 -8.32 15.37 -15.75
N LEU A 198 -7.01 15.09 -15.82
CA LEU A 198 -6.02 15.72 -14.95
C LEU A 198 -5.72 17.16 -15.38
N THR A 199 -5.35 18.00 -14.41
CA THR A 199 -4.85 19.35 -14.70
C THR A 199 -3.46 19.29 -15.34
N SER A 200 -2.99 20.41 -15.92
CA SER A 200 -1.65 20.45 -16.50
C SER A 200 -0.55 20.20 -15.47
N THR A 201 -0.70 20.75 -14.26
CA THR A 201 0.24 20.54 -13.15
C THR A 201 0.26 19.08 -12.70
N GLN A 202 -0.91 18.46 -12.50
CA GLN A 202 -1.01 17.05 -12.14
C GLN A 202 -0.37 16.15 -13.21
N ARG A 203 -0.55 16.44 -14.50
CA ARG A 203 0.13 15.71 -15.57
C ARG A 203 1.65 15.84 -15.50
N LEU A 204 2.17 17.05 -15.27
CA LEU A 204 3.62 17.25 -15.13
C LEU A 204 4.17 16.48 -13.92
N ASN A 205 3.48 16.53 -12.78
CA ASN A 205 3.87 15.80 -11.58
C ASN A 205 3.86 14.27 -11.81
N LEU A 206 2.83 13.76 -12.49
CA LEU A 206 2.77 12.36 -12.88
C LEU A 206 3.94 11.96 -13.79
N GLN A 207 4.34 12.83 -14.73
CA GLN A 207 5.52 12.60 -15.58
C GLN A 207 6.81 12.55 -14.77
N CYS A 208 6.98 13.48 -13.82
CA CYS A 208 8.14 13.50 -12.93
C CYS A 208 8.21 12.22 -12.09
N LEU A 209 7.09 11.78 -11.50
CA LEU A 209 7.04 10.53 -10.72
C LEU A 209 7.33 9.30 -11.59
N LEU A 210 6.66 9.15 -12.73
CA LEU A 210 6.87 8.02 -13.65
C LEU A 210 8.30 7.97 -14.16
N SER A 211 8.85 9.12 -14.57
CA SER A 211 10.22 9.18 -15.09
C SER A 211 11.24 8.81 -14.02
N HIS A 212 11.07 9.27 -12.78
CA HIS A 212 11.93 8.90 -11.65
C HIS A 212 11.90 7.38 -11.41
N LEU A 213 10.71 6.79 -11.26
CA LEU A 213 10.53 5.37 -10.96
C LEU A 213 11.04 4.44 -12.08
N ILE A 214 10.88 4.86 -13.34
CA ILE A 214 11.37 4.10 -14.50
C ILE A 214 12.89 4.20 -14.61
N ARG A 215 13.46 5.41 -14.45
CA ARG A 215 14.91 5.61 -14.54
C ARG A 215 15.67 4.83 -13.47
N ASP A 216 15.13 4.75 -12.26
CA ASP A 216 15.70 3.95 -11.16
C ASP A 216 15.50 2.43 -11.31
N ARG A 217 14.75 1.97 -12.32
CA ARG A 217 14.36 0.55 -12.52
C ARG A 217 13.45 -0.02 -11.42
N SER A 218 12.86 0.83 -10.58
CA SER A 218 11.80 0.43 -9.65
C SER A 218 10.53 -0.04 -10.40
N LEU A 219 10.23 0.60 -11.54
CA LEU A 219 9.21 0.16 -12.48
C LEU A 219 9.80 -0.06 -13.88
N SER A 220 9.31 -1.07 -14.60
CA SER A 220 9.67 -1.30 -16.00
C SER A 220 8.89 -0.33 -16.91
N LEU A 221 9.46 0.04 -18.06
CA LEU A 221 8.79 0.86 -19.09
C LEU A 221 7.47 0.22 -19.57
N SER A 222 7.32 -1.08 -19.35
CA SER A 222 6.07 -1.80 -19.57
C SER A 222 4.86 -1.29 -18.77
N VAL A 223 5.04 -0.40 -17.78
CA VAL A 223 3.93 0.31 -17.15
C VAL A 223 3.12 1.13 -18.19
N LEU A 224 3.75 1.57 -19.28
CA LEU A 224 3.07 2.32 -20.34
C LEU A 224 2.21 1.44 -21.27
N ARG A 225 2.25 0.11 -21.12
CA ARG A 225 1.49 -0.81 -21.99
C ARG A 225 -0.02 -0.66 -21.93
N VAL A 226 -0.52 -0.06 -20.84
CA VAL A 226 -1.95 0.16 -20.63
C VAL A 226 -2.52 1.22 -21.57
N VAL A 227 -1.63 2.01 -22.18
CA VAL A 227 -1.98 3.11 -23.07
C VAL A 227 -2.27 2.55 -24.45
N GLU A 228 -3.48 2.80 -24.93
CA GLU A 228 -3.83 2.53 -26.30
C GLU A 228 -3.30 3.67 -27.17
N TYR A 229 -2.23 3.41 -27.92
CA TYR A 229 -1.62 4.44 -28.78
C TYR A 229 -2.50 4.81 -29.99
N ALA A 230 -3.51 3.98 -30.29
CA ALA A 230 -4.52 4.28 -31.30
C ALA A 230 -5.56 5.26 -30.73
N GLY A 231 -5.90 6.31 -31.49
CA GLY A 231 -6.97 7.23 -31.10
C GLY A 231 -6.67 8.20 -29.96
N MET A 232 -5.41 8.33 -29.52
CA MET A 232 -5.03 9.29 -28.48
C MET A 232 -5.36 10.74 -28.84
N SER A 233 -5.80 11.51 -27.84
CA SER A 233 -5.98 12.95 -27.93
C SER A 233 -4.64 13.69 -28.03
N LYS A 234 -4.66 14.96 -28.47
CA LYS A 234 -3.45 15.79 -28.54
C LYS A 234 -2.73 15.92 -27.19
N VAL A 235 -3.49 15.98 -26.10
CA VAL A 235 -2.96 16.13 -24.73
C VAL A 235 -2.23 14.85 -24.30
N GLU A 236 -2.79 13.68 -24.60
CA GLU A 236 -2.16 12.39 -24.30
C GLU A 236 -0.92 12.16 -25.14
N VAL A 237 -0.94 12.53 -26.43
CA VAL A 237 0.25 12.44 -27.30
C VAL A 237 1.39 13.28 -26.74
N GLU A 238 1.12 14.55 -26.39
CA GLU A 238 2.16 15.43 -25.83
C GLU A 238 2.65 14.95 -24.46
N PHE A 239 1.76 14.39 -23.63
CA PHE A 239 2.13 13.77 -22.36
C PHE A 239 3.13 12.62 -22.55
N HIS A 240 2.82 11.66 -23.43
CA HIS A 240 3.67 10.48 -23.62
C HIS A 240 4.99 10.86 -24.28
N LYS A 241 4.95 11.75 -25.27
CA LYS A 241 6.14 12.28 -25.93
C LYS A 241 7.08 12.96 -24.93
N SER A 242 6.56 13.88 -24.11
CA SER A 242 7.35 14.57 -23.07
C SER A 242 7.88 13.59 -22.03
N LEU A 243 7.09 12.60 -21.62
CA LEU A 243 7.53 11.55 -20.69
C LEU A 243 8.69 10.73 -21.25
N LEU A 244 8.62 10.26 -22.51
CA LEU A 244 9.71 9.50 -23.14
C LEU A 244 10.98 10.35 -23.25
N VAL A 245 10.84 11.63 -23.63
CA VAL A 245 11.98 12.56 -23.63
C VAL A 245 12.56 12.70 -22.22
N MET A 246 11.74 12.86 -21.18
CA MET A 246 12.20 13.01 -19.79
C MET A 246 12.89 11.74 -19.26
N ILE A 247 12.40 10.55 -19.64
CA ILE A 247 13.03 9.28 -19.29
C ILE A 247 14.38 9.15 -19.99
N PHE A 248 14.42 9.38 -21.30
CA PHE A 248 15.55 9.04 -22.16
C PHE A 248 16.59 10.15 -22.35
N SER A 249 16.32 11.36 -21.87
CA SER A 249 17.27 12.46 -21.89
C SER A 249 18.50 12.14 -21.06
N GLY A 250 19.68 12.25 -21.67
CA GLY A 250 20.97 12.04 -21.01
C GLY A 250 21.40 10.57 -20.86
N LEU A 251 20.67 9.61 -21.42
CA LEU A 251 21.06 8.19 -21.39
C LEU A 251 22.02 7.80 -22.54
N SER A 252 23.00 6.97 -22.20
CA SER A 252 23.94 6.34 -23.15
C SER A 252 23.29 5.19 -23.94
N ASP A 253 23.93 4.73 -25.03
CA ASP A 253 23.33 3.77 -25.97
C ASP A 253 23.06 2.45 -25.28
N GLN A 254 24.05 1.99 -24.54
CA GLN A 254 23.98 0.77 -23.74
C GLN A 254 22.84 0.82 -22.73
N GLN A 255 22.62 1.97 -22.07
CA GLN A 255 21.53 2.10 -21.11
C GLN A 255 20.16 2.07 -21.79
N LEU A 256 20.03 2.71 -22.96
CA LEU A 256 18.81 2.65 -23.77
C LEU A 256 18.51 1.22 -24.24
N THR A 257 19.50 0.53 -24.80
CA THR A 257 19.38 -0.88 -25.21
C THR A 257 18.93 -1.75 -24.04
N ASN A 258 19.52 -1.57 -22.84
CA ASN A 258 19.10 -2.29 -21.64
C ASN A 258 17.65 -1.98 -21.20
N PHE A 259 17.15 -0.77 -21.46
CA PHE A 259 15.73 -0.47 -21.25
C PHE A 259 14.86 -1.22 -22.26
N VAL A 260 15.25 -1.24 -23.54
CA VAL A 260 14.47 -1.84 -24.62
C VAL A 260 14.46 -3.37 -24.56
N CYS A 261 15.61 -4.01 -24.38
CA CYS A 261 15.72 -5.46 -24.26
C CYS A 261 14.90 -6.00 -23.07
N SER A 262 14.90 -5.28 -21.94
CA SER A 262 14.08 -5.62 -20.77
C SER A 262 12.56 -5.59 -21.06
N MET A 263 12.11 -4.96 -22.14
CA MET A 263 10.71 -4.99 -22.58
C MET A 263 10.39 -6.18 -23.50
N GLY A 264 11.36 -6.60 -24.32
CA GLY A 264 11.16 -7.50 -25.46
C GLY A 264 10.81 -8.94 -25.09
N GLU A 265 11.31 -9.46 -23.97
CA GLU A 265 11.22 -10.89 -23.64
C GLU A 265 9.78 -11.42 -23.47
N ASN A 266 8.77 -10.58 -23.24
CA ASN A 266 7.40 -11.04 -22.98
C ASN A 266 6.28 -10.18 -23.59
N ARG A 267 6.58 -9.14 -24.39
CA ARG A 267 5.56 -8.15 -24.82
C ARG A 267 5.78 -7.55 -26.22
N LYS A 268 5.87 -8.39 -27.26
CA LYS A 268 6.10 -7.97 -28.65
C LYS A 268 5.05 -6.95 -29.16
N ASP A 269 3.77 -7.07 -28.78
CA ASP A 269 2.72 -6.13 -29.23
C ASP A 269 2.91 -4.71 -28.68
N PHE A 270 3.32 -4.60 -27.41
CA PHE A 270 3.61 -3.30 -26.80
C PHE A 270 4.81 -2.63 -27.49
N VAL A 271 5.87 -3.40 -27.78
CA VAL A 271 7.06 -2.90 -28.47
C VAL A 271 6.69 -2.38 -29.87
N LYS A 272 5.85 -3.11 -30.62
CA LYS A 272 5.33 -2.67 -31.93
C LYS A 272 4.51 -1.38 -31.83
N ASN A 273 3.58 -1.29 -30.88
CA ASN A 273 2.76 -0.09 -30.69
C ASN A 273 3.61 1.13 -30.32
N LEU A 274 4.59 0.94 -29.42
CA LEU A 274 5.54 1.96 -29.03
C LEU A 274 6.41 2.40 -30.22
N TYR A 275 6.87 1.45 -31.05
CA TYR A 275 7.60 1.74 -32.28
C TYR A 275 6.80 2.63 -33.23
N HIS A 276 5.54 2.28 -33.53
CA HIS A 276 4.70 3.09 -34.40
C HIS A 276 4.48 4.51 -33.85
N PHE A 277 4.30 4.63 -32.53
CA PHE A 277 4.20 5.93 -31.87
C PHE A 277 5.50 6.75 -32.00
N VAL A 278 6.64 6.16 -31.67
CA VAL A 278 7.96 6.81 -31.74
C VAL A 278 8.29 7.24 -33.16
N ARG A 279 8.05 6.39 -34.16
CA ARG A 279 8.27 6.71 -35.58
C ARG A 279 7.43 7.89 -36.04
N LYS A 280 6.15 7.94 -35.66
CA LYS A 280 5.27 9.09 -35.96
C LYS A 280 5.83 10.38 -35.34
N GLN A 281 6.28 10.31 -34.08
CA GLN A 281 6.87 11.45 -33.38
C GLN A 281 8.26 11.86 -33.92
N SER A 282 9.04 10.93 -34.48
CA SER A 282 10.32 11.21 -35.15
C SER A 282 10.14 12.08 -36.41
N GLN A 283 9.02 11.90 -37.12
CA GLN A 283 8.68 12.60 -38.37
C GLN A 283 8.00 13.97 -38.15
N GLU A 284 7.40 14.20 -36.98
CA GLU A 284 6.74 15.47 -36.64
C GLU A 284 7.75 16.60 -36.34
N LYS A 285 7.29 17.86 -36.41
CA LYS A 285 8.11 19.05 -36.11
C LYS A 285 8.43 19.12 -34.61
N ASN A 286 9.48 18.42 -34.21
CA ASN A 286 9.98 18.38 -32.85
C ASN A 286 11.30 19.17 -32.69
N THR A 287 11.66 19.49 -31.44
CA THR A 287 12.98 20.08 -31.14
C THR A 287 14.09 19.12 -31.63
N LYS A 288 15.27 19.66 -31.96
CA LYS A 288 16.38 18.84 -32.49
C LYS A 288 16.75 17.71 -31.51
N THR A 289 16.80 18.02 -30.22
CA THR A 289 17.10 17.05 -29.15
C THR A 289 16.06 15.94 -29.08
N SER A 290 14.76 16.27 -29.07
CA SER A 290 13.70 15.25 -29.03
C SER A 290 13.72 14.37 -30.28
N ARG A 291 13.96 14.94 -31.47
CA ARG A 291 14.11 14.14 -32.70
C ARG A 291 15.26 13.15 -32.64
N ASN A 292 16.42 13.56 -32.13
CA ASN A 292 17.57 12.66 -32.00
C ASN A 292 17.27 11.50 -31.04
N ILE A 293 16.59 11.78 -29.93
CA ILE A 293 16.14 10.74 -28.98
C ILE A 293 15.16 9.77 -29.66
N PHE A 294 14.15 10.28 -30.37
CA PHE A 294 13.17 9.42 -31.03
C PHE A 294 13.76 8.58 -32.15
N LYS A 295 14.68 9.11 -32.97
CA LYS A 295 15.38 8.33 -34.01
C LYS A 295 16.18 7.17 -33.42
N ARG A 296 16.91 7.44 -32.35
CA ARG A 296 17.72 6.44 -31.65
C ARG A 296 16.87 5.36 -30.98
N LEU A 297 15.72 5.74 -30.42
CA LEU A 297 14.73 4.78 -29.92
C LEU A 297 14.09 3.98 -31.06
N GLU A 298 13.81 4.62 -32.21
CA GLU A 298 13.25 3.97 -33.39
C GLU A 298 14.16 2.85 -33.90
N GLU A 299 15.47 3.12 -34.05
CA GLU A 299 16.48 2.14 -34.46
C GLU A 299 16.51 0.93 -33.50
N LEU A 300 16.61 1.17 -32.20
CA LEU A 300 16.66 0.10 -31.19
C LEU A 300 15.36 -0.72 -31.10
N LEU A 301 14.21 -0.08 -31.31
CA LEU A 301 12.92 -0.76 -31.29
C LEU A 301 12.73 -1.66 -32.52
N ILE A 302 13.24 -1.26 -33.70
CA ILE A 302 13.20 -2.10 -34.92
C ILE A 302 14.00 -3.37 -34.69
N GLU A 303 15.24 -3.25 -34.20
CA GLU A 303 16.09 -4.39 -33.88
C GLU A 303 15.38 -5.36 -32.92
N THR A 304 14.67 -4.84 -31.92
CA THR A 304 13.96 -5.70 -30.94
C THR A 304 12.70 -6.37 -31.51
N ILE A 305 12.12 -5.86 -32.60
CA ILE A 305 10.93 -6.45 -33.25
C ILE A 305 11.33 -7.55 -34.23
N GLU A 306 12.49 -7.42 -34.87
CA GLU A 306 13.00 -8.37 -35.87
C GLU A 306 13.55 -9.66 -35.25
N TYR A 307 13.89 -9.66 -33.96
CA TYR A 307 14.24 -10.84 -33.14
C TYR A 307 13.03 -11.39 -32.33
#